data_AF-A0A161PDK2-F1
#
_entry.id   AF-A0A161PDK2-F1
#
_cell.length_a   1.000
_cell.length_b   1.000
_cell.length_c   1.000
_cell.angle_alpha   90.00
_cell.angle_beta   90.00
_cell.angle_gamma   90.00
#
_symmetry.space_group_name_H-M   'P 1'
#
loop_
_entity.id
_entity.type
_entity.pdbx_description
1 polymer ?
#
loop_
_entity_poly.entity_id
_entity_poly.type
_entity_poly.pdbx_seq_one_letter_code
_entity_poly.pdbx_strand_id
1 'polypeptide(L)'
;MAAEKKKRKKIQGWVLSIWAFAILQIFFIIIEFADWSPNLRELKGTILGTLAQTTFFEEWFNLYTLPQLNVVTVIFTIILLPYAINSAVKDYKARKEK
;
A
#
# COMPACT_ATOMS: atom_id res chain seq x y z
N MET A 1 37.94 20.92 -20.02
CA MET A 1 37.60 20.31 -18.71
C MET A 1 36.25 19.62 -18.87
N ALA A 2 36.23 18.30 -19.01
CA ALA A 2 35.00 17.55 -19.24
C ALA A 2 34.28 17.34 -17.91
N ALA A 3 33.12 17.97 -17.73
CA ALA A 3 32.28 17.74 -16.56
C ALA A 3 31.64 16.34 -16.67
N GLU A 4 32.13 15.40 -15.86
CA GLU A 4 31.47 14.11 -15.66
C GLU A 4 30.04 14.34 -15.16
N LYS A 5 29.05 14.16 -16.04
CA LYS A 5 27.64 14.13 -15.65
C LYS A 5 27.41 12.85 -14.84
N LYS A 6 27.61 12.92 -13.53
CA LYS A 6 27.27 11.86 -12.57
C LYS A 6 25.79 11.54 -12.74
N LYS A 7 25.51 10.45 -13.48
CA LYS A 7 24.16 10.02 -13.86
C LYS A 7 23.39 9.75 -12.57
N ARG A 8 22.56 10.70 -12.11
CA ARG A 8 21.78 10.53 -10.88
C ARG A 8 21.00 9.24 -11.00
N LYS A 9 21.22 8.33 -10.05
CA LYS A 9 20.53 7.03 -9.98
C LYS A 9 19.04 7.36 -9.85
N LYS A 10 18.28 7.26 -10.95
CA LYS A 10 16.85 7.54 -10.96
C LYS A 10 16.21 6.52 -10.02
N ILE A 11 15.65 6.99 -8.91
CA ILE A 11 14.82 6.13 -8.06
C ILE A 11 13.70 5.61 -8.95
N GLN A 12 13.63 4.30 -9.06
CA GLN A 12 12.66 3.61 -9.88
C GLN A 12 11.27 3.85 -9.29
N GLY A 13 10.29 4.25 -10.11
CA GLY A 13 8.94 4.55 -9.63
C GLY A 13 8.31 3.39 -8.85
N TRP A 14 8.60 2.14 -9.25
CA TRP A 14 8.13 0.95 -8.54
C TRP A 14 8.70 0.82 -7.12
N VAL A 15 9.96 1.22 -6.92
CA VAL A 15 10.59 1.20 -5.59
C VAL A 15 9.88 2.18 -4.66
N LEU A 16 9.54 3.37 -5.18
CA LEU A 16 8.76 4.35 -4.42
C LEU A 16 7.35 3.83 -4.08
N SER A 17 6.67 3.17 -5.02
CA SER A 17 5.35 2.57 -4.76
C SER A 17 5.38 1.49 -3.69
N ILE A 18 6.39 0.62 -3.70
CA ILE A 18 6.56 -0.41 -2.66
C ILE A 18 6.86 0.23 -1.31
N TRP A 19 7.77 1.22 -1.26
CA TRP A 19 8.07 1.94 -0.02
C TRP A 19 6.85 2.69 0.52
N ALA A 20 6.07 3.34 -0.34
CA ALA A 20 4.85 4.03 0.05
C ALA A 20 3.82 3.04 0.62
N PHE A 21 3.64 1.88 -0.02
CA PHE A 21 2.77 0.82 0.50
C PHE A 21 3.26 0.32 1.86
N ALA A 22 4.56 0.03 2.00
CA ALA A 22 5.13 -0.46 3.26
C ALA A 22 4.98 0.55 4.41
N ILE A 23 5.25 1.84 4.16
CA ILE A 23 5.07 2.90 5.15
C ILE A 23 3.59 3.02 5.57
N LEU A 24 2.66 2.91 4.61
CA LEU A 24 1.23 2.94 4.91
C LEU A 24 0.81 1.76 5.79
N GLN A 25 1.32 0.55 5.53
CA GLN A 25 1.04 -0.62 6.37
C GLN A 25 1.61 -0.45 7.79
N ILE A 26 2.84 0.06 7.92
CA ILE A 26 3.45 0.36 9.23
C ILE A 26 2.60 1.39 9.99
N PHE A 27 2.11 2.41 9.29
CA PHE A 27 1.23 3.41 9.89
C PHE A 27 -0.07 2.81 10.43
N PHE A 28 -0.70 1.88 9.70
CA PHE A 28 -1.88 1.16 10.18
C PHE A 28 -1.59 0.30 11.41
N ILE A 29 -0.46 -0.40 11.44
CA ILE A 29 -0.02 -1.18 12.62
C ILE A 29 0.16 -0.26 13.84
N ILE A 30 0.75 0.92 13.67
CA ILE A 30 0.94 1.88 14.77
C ILE A 30 -0.41 2.39 15.30
N ILE A 31 -1.37 2.69 14.43
CA ILE A 31 -2.72 3.12 14.83
C ILE A 31 -3.38 2.05 15.70
N GLU A 32 -3.31 0.79 15.28
CA GLU A 32 -3.89 -0.33 16.03
C GLU A 32 -3.16 -0.57 17.36
N PHE A 33 -1.83 -0.56 17.36
CA PHE A 33 -1.05 -0.82 18.58
C PHE A 33 -1.19 0.30 19.62
N ALA A 34 -1.30 1.55 19.16
CA ALA A 34 -1.53 2.69 20.05
C ALA A 34 -2.94 2.71 20.64
N ASP A 35 -3.81 1.77 20.25
CA ASP A 35 -5.26 1.80 20.45
C ASP A 35 -5.83 3.19 20.12
N TRP A 36 -5.17 3.85 19.16
CA TRP A 36 -5.61 5.13 18.65
C TRP A 36 -6.73 4.80 17.69
N SER A 37 -7.89 4.48 18.24
CA SER A 37 -9.12 4.39 17.50
C SER A 37 -9.53 5.84 17.21
N PRO A 38 -9.32 6.40 16.00
CA PRO A 38 -10.08 7.58 15.62
C PRO A 38 -11.56 7.23 15.84
N ASN A 39 -12.42 8.21 16.13
CA ASN A 39 -13.83 7.92 16.43
C ASN A 39 -14.56 7.42 15.16
N LEU A 40 -14.29 6.18 14.76
CA LEU A 40 -14.73 5.53 13.52
C LEU A 40 -16.20 5.14 13.57
N ARG A 41 -16.90 5.51 14.65
CA ARG A 41 -18.37 5.50 14.71
C ARG A 41 -18.97 6.24 13.53
N GLU A 42 -18.34 7.32 13.07
CA GLU A 42 -18.77 8.06 11.89
C GLU A 42 -18.66 7.22 10.59
N LEU A 43 -17.69 6.31 10.51
CA LEU A 43 -17.51 5.43 9.35
C LEU A 43 -18.45 4.23 9.35
N LYS A 44 -19.06 3.86 10.49
CA LYS A 44 -20.00 2.72 10.57
C LYS A 44 -21.25 2.88 9.69
N GLY A 45 -21.63 4.12 9.35
CA GLY A 45 -22.72 4.44 8.42
C GLY A 45 -22.28 4.74 6.99
N THR A 46 -20.98 4.65 6.70
CA THR A 46 -20.42 4.93 5.36
C THR A 46 -20.21 3.65 4.57
N ILE A 47 -20.06 3.78 3.25
CA ILE A 47 -19.82 2.66 2.32
C ILE A 47 -18.65 1.77 2.79
N LEU A 48 -17.58 2.38 3.32
CA LEU A 48 -16.42 1.64 3.84
C LEU A 48 -16.76 0.84 5.10
N GLY A 49 -17.56 1.39 6.01
CA GLY A 49 -18.00 0.66 7.20
C GLY A 49 -18.92 -0.51 6.87
N THR A 50 -19.82 -0.33 5.90
CA THR A 50 -20.68 -1.40 5.39
C THR A 50 -19.86 -2.50 4.71
N LEU A 51 -18.89 -2.12 3.86
CA LEU A 51 -18.03 -3.09 3.17
C LEU A 51 -17.15 -3.88 4.16
N ALA A 52 -16.67 -3.21 5.20
CA ALA A 52 -15.84 -3.81 6.23
C ALA A 52 -16.54 -4.85 7.10
N GLN A 53 -17.88 -4.79 7.19
CA GLN A 53 -18.71 -5.75 7.93
C GLN A 53 -19.21 -6.90 7.05
N THR A 54 -18.75 -6.99 5.80
CA THR A 54 -19.13 -8.13 4.95
C THR A 54 -18.34 -9.37 5.34
N THR A 55 -18.97 -10.54 5.19
CA THR A 55 -18.37 -11.85 5.50
C THR A 55 -17.01 -12.07 4.83
N PHE A 56 -16.81 -11.51 3.64
CA PHE A 56 -15.53 -11.56 2.95
C PHE A 56 -14.38 -10.93 3.77
N PHE A 57 -14.61 -9.76 4.36
CA PHE A 57 -13.59 -9.08 5.15
C PHE A 57 -13.41 -9.69 6.53
N GLU A 58 -14.49 -10.15 7.16
CA GLU A 58 -14.42 -10.81 8.48
C GLU A 58 -13.71 -12.17 8.43
N GLU A 59 -13.93 -12.96 7.37
CA GLU A 59 -13.35 -14.31 7.25
C GLU A 59 -11.99 -14.31 6.55
N TRP A 60 -11.86 -13.59 5.43
CA TRP A 60 -10.70 -13.72 4.55
C TRP A 60 -9.65 -12.63 4.75
N PHE A 61 -10.05 -11.47 5.28
CA PHE A 61 -9.17 -10.29 5.40
C PHE A 61 -9.25 -9.65 6.78
N ASN A 62 -9.05 -10.45 7.84
CA ASN A 62 -8.94 -9.97 9.21
C ASN A 62 -7.48 -9.69 9.62
N LEU A 63 -6.80 -8.83 8.86
CA LEU A 63 -5.38 -8.49 9.11
C LEU A 63 -5.20 -7.56 10.32
N TYR A 64 -6.19 -6.71 10.54
CA TYR A 64 -6.25 -5.69 11.57
C TYR A 64 -7.56 -5.85 12.35
N THR A 65 -7.52 -5.59 13.66
CA THR A 65 -8.72 -5.63 14.52
C THR A 65 -9.76 -4.60 14.09
N LEU A 66 -9.33 -3.53 13.43
CA LEU A 66 -10.18 -2.49 12.84
C LEU A 66 -10.62 -2.89 11.42
N PRO A 67 -11.91 -3.21 11.20
CA PRO A 67 -12.39 -3.69 9.90
C PRO A 67 -12.18 -2.68 8.75
N GLN A 68 -12.21 -1.38 9.05
CA GLN A 68 -12.00 -0.33 8.05
C GLN A 68 -10.56 -0.33 7.50
N LEU A 69 -9.57 -0.65 8.33
CA LEU A 69 -8.17 -0.75 7.91
C LEU A 69 -7.95 -1.93 6.97
N ASN A 70 -8.69 -3.03 7.18
CA ASN A 70 -8.68 -4.19 6.29
C ASN A 70 -9.17 -3.83 4.88
N VAL A 71 -10.31 -3.15 4.79
CA VAL A 71 -10.86 -2.68 3.51
C VAL A 71 -9.89 -1.77 2.77
N VAL A 72 -9.37 -0.77 3.47
CA VAL A 72 -8.41 0.18 2.88
C VAL A 72 -7.16 -0.54 2.41
N THR A 73 -6.65 -1.49 3.18
CA THR A 73 -5.49 -2.31 2.82
C THR A 73 -5.72 -3.14 1.57
N VAL A 74 -6.88 -3.78 1.44
CA VAL A 74 -7.24 -4.55 0.24
C VAL A 74 -7.30 -3.64 -0.98
N ILE A 75 -7.94 -2.47 -0.88
CA ILE A 75 -8.01 -1.49 -1.98
C ILE A 75 -6.61 -1.06 -2.40
N PHE A 76 -5.76 -0.67 -1.45
CA PHE A 76 -4.38 -0.27 -1.75
C PHE A 76 -3.57 -1.41 -2.35
N THR A 77 -3.79 -2.65 -1.89
CA THR A 77 -3.13 -3.83 -2.45
C THR A 77 -3.55 -4.04 -3.91
N ILE A 78 -4.84 -3.94 -4.24
CA ILE A 78 -5.33 -4.10 -5.61
C ILE A 78 -4.81 -2.99 -6.54
N ILE A 79 -4.60 -1.77 -6.06
CA ILE A 79 -4.15 -0.66 -6.89
C ILE A 79 -2.63 -0.59 -7.00
N LEU A 80 -1.93 -0.61 -5.86
CA LEU A 80 -0.48 -0.36 -5.80
C LEU A 80 0.34 -1.59 -6.20
N LEU A 81 -0.08 -2.78 -5.81
CA LEU A 81 0.72 -3.99 -6.02
C LEU A 81 0.85 -4.31 -7.53
N PRO A 82 -0.23 -4.33 -8.33
CA PRO A 82 -0.11 -4.57 -9.77
C PRO A 82 0.71 -3.50 -10.50
N TYR A 83 0.58 -2.24 -10.09
CA TYR A 83 1.39 -1.14 -10.64
C TYR A 83 2.88 -1.35 -10.36
N ALA A 84 3.22 -1.67 -9.10
CA ALA A 84 4.59 -1.92 -8.68
C ALA A 84 5.18 -3.13 -9.42
N ILE A 85 4.43 -4.24 -9.52
CA ILE A 85 4.86 -5.46 -10.22
C ILE A 85 5.11 -5.17 -11.70
N ASN A 86 4.16 -4.54 -12.39
CA ASN A 86 4.31 -4.23 -13.83
C ASN A 86 5.53 -3.35 -14.10
N SER A 87 5.77 -2.35 -13.26
CA SER A 87 6.94 -1.49 -13.41
C SER A 87 8.25 -2.19 -13.03
N ALA A 88 8.24 -3.09 -12.04
CA ALA A 88 9.42 -3.89 -11.68
C ALA A 88 9.80 -4.87 -12.81
N VAL A 89 8.80 -5.52 -13.41
CA VAL A 89 9.01 -6.43 -14.56
C VAL A 89 9.59 -5.67 -15.76
N LYS A 90 9.08 -4.47 -16.05
CA LYS A 90 9.63 -3.61 -17.13
C LYS A 90 11.10 -3.25 -16.87
N ASP A 91 11.46 -2.89 -15.63
CA ASP A 91 12.85 -2.58 -15.30
C ASP A 91 13.76 -3.80 -15.38
N TYR A 92 13.28 -4.95 -14.90
CA TYR A 92 14.03 -6.21 -14.98
C TYR A 92 14.34 -6.58 -16.43
N LYS A 93 13.34 -6.52 -17.33
CA LYS A 93 13.55 -6.76 -18.77
C LYS A 93 14.53 -5.77 -19.38
N ALA A 94 14.39 -4.47 -19.09
CA ALA A 94 15.27 -3.42 -19.61
C ALA A 94 16.74 -3.56 -19.13
N ARG A 95 16.98 -4.22 -17.99
CA ARG A 95 18.33 -4.56 -17.51
C ARG A 95 18.89 -5.80 -18.17
N LYS A 96 18.04 -6.76 -18.54
CA LYS A 96 18.46 -8.00 -19.23
C LYS A 96 18.82 -7.76 -20.70
N GLU A 97 18.19 -6.76 -21.33
CA GLU A 97 18.44 -6.37 -22.74
C GLU A 97 19.66 -5.43 -22.91
N LYS A 98 20.35 -5.07 -21.83
CA LYS A 98 21.60 -4.30 -21.83
C LYS A 98 22.80 -5.19 -21.57
#